data_AF-A0AAV9C4H5-F1
#
_entry.id   AF-A0AAV9C4H5-F1
#
_cell.length_a   1.000
_cell.length_b   1.000
_cell.length_c   1.000
_cell.angle_alpha   90.00
_cell.angle_beta   90.00
_cell.angle_gamma   90.00
#
_symmetry.space_group_name_H-M   'P 1'
#
loop_
_entity.id
_entity.type
_entity.pdbx_description
1 polymer ?
#
loop_
_entity_poly.entity_id
_entity_poly.type
_entity_poly.pdbx_seq_one_letter_code
_entity_poly.pdbx_strand_id
1 'polypeptide(L)'
;MRRYWSDRREAWPKMVPQTSSVAKVFGSRALERYEPTLTLWEATEKNDGSNAFSRLLKQSSAALLNAYAQRTDFPYSAWEVKTLLIQALVSEDAAALQAERFAKANQACT
;
A
#
# COMPACT_ATOMS: atom_id res chain seq x y z
N MET A 1 -8.44 2.45 -14.04
CA MET A 1 -7.29 2.70 -14.95
C MET A 1 -6.01 2.26 -14.26
N ARG A 2 -5.23 1.40 -14.91
CA ARG A 2 -3.92 0.88 -14.46
C ARG A 2 -2.80 1.74 -15.07
N ARG A 3 -1.89 2.29 -14.26
CA ARG A 3 -0.62 2.88 -14.75
C ARG A 3 0.63 2.53 -13.92
N TYR A 4 0.58 1.45 -13.15
CA TYR A 4 1.80 0.81 -12.61
C TYR A 4 2.49 -0.09 -13.67
N TRP A 5 1.74 -0.54 -14.70
CA TRP A 5 2.18 -1.60 -15.62
C TRP A 5 2.61 -1.16 -17.01
N SER A 6 2.49 0.13 -17.35
CA SER A 6 2.69 0.59 -18.73
C SER A 6 4.15 0.67 -19.12
N ASP A 7 5.06 0.90 -18.17
CA ASP A 7 6.50 0.93 -18.44
C ASP A 7 7.21 -0.23 -17.76
N ARG A 8 7.59 -1.20 -18.59
CA ARG A 8 8.24 -2.46 -18.19
C ARG A 8 9.72 -2.25 -17.78
N ARG A 9 10.03 -1.12 -17.14
CA ARG A 9 11.39 -0.64 -16.80
C ARG A 9 11.61 -0.18 -15.37
N GLU A 10 10.57 -0.03 -14.54
CA GLU A 10 10.78 0.42 -13.16
C GLU A 10 11.01 -0.79 -12.25
N ALA A 11 12.27 -0.97 -11.83
CA ALA A 11 12.67 -2.05 -10.95
C ALA A 11 12.00 -1.88 -9.57
N TRP A 12 11.40 -2.95 -9.06
CA TRP A 12 10.83 -3.01 -7.72
C TRP A 12 11.84 -2.47 -6.67
N PRO A 13 11.41 -1.66 -5.69
CA PRO A 13 12.34 -1.02 -4.78
C PRO A 13 13.20 -2.04 -4.02
N LYS A 14 14.53 -1.89 -4.07
CA LYS A 14 15.48 -2.81 -3.40
C LYS A 14 15.26 -2.92 -1.88
N MET A 15 14.65 -1.91 -1.26
CA MET A 15 14.45 -1.84 0.18
C MET A 15 13.38 -2.82 0.70
N VAL A 16 12.51 -3.32 -0.18
CA VAL A 16 11.49 -4.29 0.21
C VAL A 16 11.41 -5.35 -0.86
N PRO A 17 11.87 -6.59 -0.64
CA PRO A 17 11.65 -7.68 -1.60
C PRO A 17 10.16 -7.88 -1.90
N GLN A 18 9.81 -8.25 -3.13
CA GLN A 18 8.43 -8.54 -3.55
C GLN A 18 7.74 -9.58 -2.66
N THR A 19 8.52 -10.55 -2.17
CA THR A 19 8.09 -11.62 -1.27
C THR A 19 7.94 -11.20 0.18
N SER A 20 8.18 -9.92 0.51
CA SER A 20 8.03 -9.44 1.89
C SER A 20 6.58 -9.49 2.31
N SER A 21 6.33 -10.12 3.46
CA SER A 21 5.00 -10.12 4.05
C SER A 21 4.58 -8.71 4.48
N VAL A 22 3.27 -8.47 4.45
CA VAL A 22 2.65 -7.24 4.94
C VAL A 22 3.07 -6.96 6.38
N ALA A 23 3.11 -7.99 7.24
CA ALA A 23 3.55 -7.86 8.63
C ALA A 23 5.02 -7.44 8.79
N LYS A 24 5.92 -7.92 7.91
CA LYS A 24 7.33 -7.50 7.92
C LYS A 24 7.49 -6.03 7.54
N VAL A 25 6.59 -5.51 6.70
CA VAL A 25 6.70 -4.17 6.13
C VAL A 25 5.99 -3.13 6.99
N PHE A 26 4.79 -3.45 7.44
CA PHE A 26 3.89 -2.56 8.19
C PHE A 26 3.89 -2.85 9.70
N GLY A 27 4.61 -3.86 10.14
CA GLY A 27 4.72 -4.24 11.55
C GLY A 27 3.65 -5.22 12.02
N SER A 28 3.81 -5.72 13.25
CA SER A 28 2.98 -6.78 13.84
C SER A 28 1.50 -6.40 13.94
N ARG A 29 1.16 -5.11 14.05
CA ARG A 29 -0.22 -4.63 14.11
C ARG A 29 -1.02 -4.92 12.83
N ALA A 30 -0.34 -5.14 11.71
CA ALA A 30 -0.96 -5.60 10.48
C ALA A 30 -1.53 -7.03 10.62
N LEU A 31 -0.95 -7.87 11.49
CA LEU A 31 -1.42 -9.24 11.75
C LEU A 31 -2.77 -9.29 12.45
N GLU A 32 -3.21 -8.19 13.07
CA GLU A 32 -4.55 -8.12 13.67
C GLU A 32 -5.65 -8.24 12.59
N ARG A 33 -5.33 -7.89 11.33
CA ARG A 33 -6.31 -7.74 10.24
C ARG A 33 -5.95 -8.44 8.94
N TYR A 34 -4.69 -8.81 8.75
CA TYR A 34 -4.21 -9.41 7.51
C TYR A 34 -3.51 -10.73 7.77
N GLU A 35 -3.66 -11.66 6.81
CA GLU A 35 -3.04 -12.98 6.87
C GLU A 35 -1.51 -12.87 6.98
N PRO A 36 -0.85 -13.66 7.86
CA PRO A 36 0.58 -13.55 8.11
C PRO A 36 1.46 -13.77 6.89
N THR A 37 1.01 -14.58 5.94
CA THR A 37 1.72 -14.95 4.71
C THR A 37 1.39 -14.02 3.54
N LEU A 38 0.45 -13.08 3.71
CA LEU A 38 0.07 -12.16 2.64
C LEU A 38 1.25 -11.28 2.27
N THR A 39 1.69 -11.37 1.02
CA THR A 39 2.77 -10.54 0.50
C THR A 39 2.27 -9.18 0.04
N LEU A 40 3.15 -8.17 0.03
CA LEU A 40 2.84 -6.86 -0.57
C LEU A 40 2.40 -6.99 -2.02
N TRP A 41 3.04 -7.89 -2.77
CA TRP A 41 2.70 -8.17 -4.15
C TRP A 41 1.23 -8.64 -4.28
N GLU A 42 0.87 -9.67 -3.53
CA GLU A 42 -0.50 -10.20 -3.55
C GLU A 42 -1.54 -9.18 -3.07
N ALA A 43 -1.18 -8.33 -2.10
CA ALA A 43 -2.04 -7.22 -1.68
C ALA A 43 -2.33 -6.21 -2.79
N THR A 44 -1.38 -5.99 -3.72
CA THR A 44 -1.57 -5.10 -4.88
C THR A 44 -2.35 -5.75 -6.03
N GLU A 45 -2.19 -7.06 -6.25
CA GLU A 45 -2.83 -7.78 -7.34
C GLU A 45 -4.23 -8.31 -7.00
N LYS A 46 -4.39 -8.97 -5.84
CA LYS A 46 -5.56 -9.81 -5.54
C LYS A 46 -6.66 -9.11 -4.75
N ASN A 47 -6.42 -7.92 -4.21
CA ASN A 47 -7.37 -7.31 -3.28
C ASN A 47 -8.46 -6.50 -4.00
N ASP A 48 -9.33 -7.21 -4.71
CA ASP A 48 -10.62 -6.69 -5.21
C ASP A 48 -11.74 -6.84 -4.15
N GLY A 49 -11.35 -7.04 -2.88
CA GLY A 49 -12.24 -7.21 -1.75
C GLY A 49 -13.14 -6.00 -1.50
N SER A 50 -14.42 -6.28 -1.26
CA SER A 50 -15.47 -5.31 -0.92
C SER A 50 -15.26 -4.60 0.42
N ASN A 51 -14.34 -5.08 1.28
CA ASN A 51 -14.09 -4.53 2.62
C ASN A 51 -13.10 -3.34 2.58
N ALA A 52 -13.37 -2.32 3.41
CA ALA A 52 -12.54 -1.13 3.60
C ALA A 52 -11.06 -1.45 3.93
N PHE A 53 -10.78 -2.45 4.78
CA PHE A 53 -9.41 -2.82 5.16
C PHE A 53 -8.62 -3.43 4.00
N SER A 54 -9.29 -4.19 3.13
CA SER A 54 -8.72 -4.73 1.91
C SER A 54 -8.30 -3.63 0.94
N ARG A 55 -9.18 -2.64 0.75
CA ARG A 55 -8.89 -1.46 -0.08
C ARG A 55 -7.76 -0.63 0.52
N LEU A 56 -7.77 -0.41 1.84
CA LEU A 56 -6.69 0.27 2.55
C LEU A 56 -5.35 -0.40 2.28
N LEU A 57 -5.27 -1.73 2.43
CA LEU A 57 -4.02 -2.45 2.23
C LEU A 57 -3.51 -2.33 0.79
N LYS A 58 -4.39 -2.48 -0.21
CA LYS A 58 -4.04 -2.33 -1.62
C LYS A 58 -3.46 -0.96 -1.91
N GLN A 59 -4.14 0.10 -1.48
CA GLN A 59 -3.72 1.47 -1.77
C GLN A 59 -2.48 1.88 -0.97
N SER A 60 -2.35 1.40 0.27
CA SER A 60 -1.14 1.62 1.08
C SER A 60 0.08 0.89 0.53
N SER A 61 -0.11 -0.31 -0.03
CA SER A 61 0.98 -1.06 -0.67
C SER A 61 1.48 -0.34 -1.93
N ALA A 62 0.57 0.15 -2.77
CA ALA A 62 0.92 0.98 -3.92
C ALA A 62 1.60 2.31 -3.50
N ALA A 63 1.06 2.98 -2.48
CA ALA A 63 1.63 4.20 -1.91
C ALA A 63 3.06 4.00 -1.41
N LEU A 64 3.31 2.88 -0.73
CA LEU A 64 4.63 2.56 -0.22
C LEU A 64 5.66 2.33 -1.33
N LEU A 65 5.24 1.67 -2.43
CA LEU A 65 6.08 1.49 -3.60
C LEU A 65 6.42 2.82 -4.26
N ASN A 66 5.44 3.71 -4.43
CA ASN A 66 5.65 5.05 -4.98
C ASN A 66 6.62 5.88 -4.11
N ALA A 67 6.46 5.83 -2.79
CA ALA A 67 7.36 6.50 -1.86
C ALA A 67 8.80 5.94 -1.92
N TYR A 68 8.96 4.64 -2.06
CA TYR A 68 10.29 4.01 -2.18
C TYR A 68 10.96 4.23 -3.54
N ALA A 69 10.18 4.39 -4.60
CA ALA A 69 10.67 4.78 -5.90
C ALA A 69 11.11 6.26 -5.96
N GLN A 70 10.96 7.03 -4.86
CA GLN A 70 11.32 8.45 -4.76
C GLN A 70 10.69 9.30 -5.87
N ARG A 71 9.43 9.01 -6.23
CA ARG A 71 8.70 9.78 -7.23
C ARG A 71 8.44 11.19 -6.73
N THR A 72 8.85 12.20 -7.50
CA THR A 72 8.89 13.62 -7.09
C THR A 72 7.51 14.21 -6.78
N ASP A 73 6.46 13.61 -7.35
CA ASP A 73 5.07 14.02 -7.23
C ASP A 73 4.29 13.22 -6.17
N PHE A 74 4.91 12.23 -5.53
CA PHE A 74 4.24 11.44 -4.49
C PHE A 74 4.29 12.17 -3.14
N PRO A 75 3.13 12.47 -2.52
CA PRO A 75 3.07 13.40 -1.39
C PRO A 75 3.43 12.79 -0.03
N TYR A 76 3.71 11.48 0.04
CA TYR A 76 3.98 10.79 1.31
C TYR A 76 5.37 10.15 1.31
N SER A 77 6.09 10.29 2.40
CA SER A 77 7.23 9.43 2.70
C SER A 77 6.79 8.01 3.03
N ALA A 78 7.70 7.05 2.87
CA ALA A 78 7.42 5.65 3.20
C ALA A 78 7.06 5.45 4.69
N TRP A 79 7.59 6.29 5.58
CA TRP A 79 7.25 6.26 6.99
C TRP A 79 5.80 6.70 7.22
N GLU A 80 5.40 7.82 6.62
CA GLU A 80 4.02 8.32 6.71
C GLU A 80 3.01 7.31 6.18
N VAL A 81 3.31 6.63 5.07
CA VAL A 81 2.42 5.57 4.54
C VAL A 81 2.21 4.47 5.57
N LYS A 82 3.26 4.00 6.25
CA LYS A 82 3.17 2.95 7.27
C LYS A 82 2.36 3.42 8.48
N THR A 83 2.65 4.61 9.00
CA THR A 83 1.94 5.18 10.15
C THR A 83 0.45 5.35 9.86
N LEU A 84 0.11 5.92 8.70
CA LEU A 84 -1.27 6.18 8.30
C LEU A 84 -2.06 4.88 8.06
N LEU A 85 -1.44 3.83 7.50
CA LEU A 85 -2.08 2.52 7.43
C LEU A 85 -2.41 2.01 8.83
N ILE A 86 -1.46 2.02 9.77
CA ILE A 86 -1.67 1.51 11.13
C ILE A 86 -2.78 2.29 11.85
N GLN A 87 -2.78 3.63 11.74
CA GLN A 87 -3.81 4.48 12.34
C GLN A 87 -5.20 4.18 11.77
N ALA A 88 -5.29 3.92 10.48
CA ALA A 88 -6.55 3.64 9.80
C ALA A 88 -7.13 2.25 10.12
N LEU A 89 -6.38 1.34 10.77
CA LEU A 89 -6.89 0.03 11.21
C LEU A 89 -7.89 0.11 12.36
N VAL A 90 -8.10 1.28 12.97
CA VAL A 90 -8.98 1.47 14.14
C VAL A 90 -10.46 1.26 13.83
N SER A 91 -10.91 1.52 12.59
CA SER A 91 -12.31 1.35 12.18
C SER A 91 -12.44 1.20 10.66
N GLU A 92 -13.57 0.67 10.19
CA GLU A 92 -13.85 0.56 8.75
C GLU A 92 -13.94 1.93 8.06
N ASP A 93 -14.54 2.93 8.71
CA ASP A 93 -14.64 4.29 8.17
C ASP A 93 -13.27 4.95 8.03
N ALA A 94 -12.40 4.80 9.04
CA ALA A 94 -11.03 5.29 8.96
C ALA A 94 -10.24 4.59 7.85
N ALA A 95 -10.41 3.27 7.71
CA ALA A 95 -9.80 2.49 6.64
C ALA A 95 -10.28 2.94 5.25
N ALA A 96 -11.59 3.14 5.08
CA ALA A 96 -12.17 3.58 3.82
C ALA A 96 -11.67 4.97 3.43
N LEU A 97 -11.70 5.93 4.36
CA LEU A 97 -11.23 7.29 4.13
C LEU A 97 -9.73 7.32 3.77
N GLN A 98 -8.90 6.59 4.50
CA GLN A 98 -7.47 6.56 4.24
C GLN A 98 -7.13 5.82 2.94
N ALA A 99 -7.88 4.76 2.59
CA ALA A 99 -7.77 4.10 1.30
C ALA A 99 -8.04 5.06 0.14
N GLU A 100 -9.07 5.90 0.24
CA GLU A 100 -9.40 6.90 -0.78
C GLU A 100 -8.28 7.95 -0.93
N ARG A 101 -7.72 8.43 0.18
CA ARG A 101 -6.59 9.38 0.18
C ARG A 101 -5.38 8.81 -0.55
N PHE A 102 -4.99 7.57 -0.21
CA PHE A 102 -3.90 6.90 -0.92
C PHE A 102 -4.23 6.63 -2.38
N ALA A 103 -5.48 6.28 -2.72
CA ALA A 103 -5.88 6.09 -4.11
C ALA A 103 -5.69 7.37 -4.93
N LYS A 104 -6.10 8.52 -4.42
CA LYS A 104 -5.90 9.82 -5.07
C LYS A 104 -4.42 10.14 -5.25
N ALA A 105 -3.61 9.96 -4.21
CA ALA A 105 -2.16 10.18 -4.28
C ALA A 105 -1.48 9.24 -5.30
N ASN A 106 -1.86 7.96 -5.32
CA ASN A 106 -1.34 6.98 -6.27
C ASN A 106 -1.72 7.29 -7.72
N GLN A 107 -2.89 7.90 -7.95
CA GLN A 107 -3.35 8.29 -9.29
C GLN A 107 -2.70 9.58 -9.78
N ALA A 108 -2.41 10.52 -8.87
CA ALA A 108 -1.71 11.76 -9.18
C ALA A 108 -0.22 11.52 -9.49
N CYS A 109 0.34 10.42 -8.97
CA CYS A 109 1.70 9.97 -9.22
C CYS A 109 1.85 9.43 -10.65
N THR A 110 2.51 10.19 -11.53
CA THR A 110 2.57 9.92 -12.98
C THR A 110 3.90 9.30 -13.39
#